data_AF-A0A2V8GQH7-F1
#
_entry.id   AF-A0A2V8GQH7-F1
#
_cell.length_a   1.000
_cell.length_b   1.000
_cell.length_c   1.000
_cell.angle_alpha   90.00
_cell.angle_beta   90.00
_cell.angle_gamma   90.00
#
_symmetry.space_group_name_H-M   'P 1'
#
loop_
_entity.id
_entity.type
_entity.pdbx_description
1 polymer ?
#
loop_
_entity_poly.entity_id
_entity_poly.type
_entity_poly.pdbx_seq_one_letter_code
_entity_poly.pdbx_strand_id
1 'polypeptide(L)'
;MSRADRGPRACGNPARAAAVAADVDLTEDATPQKIESLTHATDPARRFVVFLDTPHMRFEGARDVRVALARFLDRLLDEHDVVGVMTPDIAPGDIKFGPKESVIPAVMQDESFWERARVGSRDPKEDRYAQCFPANQYRDVASEMQERHREQVTLDAFDKLIDFLSTRDTRTAVITLTDGWRLFGPNPRLGGNISSNRPGGFGGFGGGGGGGGGGRGGRGGRGGRGFPGGGGVPRGGTPQGGGGNGDDGRDVSAVSRTECEADRQTLATLDDTLRLDRIADAANRALTSFYTIYARAIAADQTPTGKPPAVVANQEQDPASRMDAMRQLAANSDGLAVMTSAALEGALSRIAADMTGYATNNKLDGKFRNITVRSLRAGVNIRTRRGYRGASVDDVLSAGPGSAVDSAFGSVAAVSPRANFRIRTAMARAGDAPDATLWVIGELDYRARREVTWTAGATADITIVGADGQEVVAKSVDVGANAMSFTMRAPETGGLAPGEYAVRVRLRPNNQDGLPVADTARVVV
;
A
#
# COMPACT_ATOMS: atom_id res chain seq x y z
N MET A 1 -65.50 30.10 -28.23
CA MET A 1 -64.06 29.89 -27.96
C MET A 1 -63.88 29.66 -26.47
N SER A 2 -63.83 28.39 -26.03
CA SER A 2 -63.42 27.98 -24.68
C SER A 2 -63.20 26.47 -24.64
N ARG A 3 -62.07 26.09 -24.01
CA ARG A 3 -61.70 24.83 -23.33
C ARG A 3 -61.96 23.47 -23.99
N ALA A 4 -60.85 22.76 -24.23
CA ALA A 4 -60.77 21.32 -23.97
C ALA A 4 -59.45 21.02 -23.24
N ASP A 5 -59.63 20.50 -22.04
CA ASP A 5 -58.66 20.00 -21.07
C ASP A 5 -57.80 18.86 -21.68
N ARG A 6 -56.48 18.89 -21.50
CA ARG A 6 -55.61 17.73 -21.77
C ARG A 6 -54.87 17.38 -20.49
N GLY A 7 -55.19 16.21 -19.96
CA GLY A 7 -54.60 15.65 -18.75
C GLY A 7 -53.08 15.38 -18.84
N PRO A 8 -52.44 15.07 -17.71
CA PRO A 8 -50.99 14.97 -17.61
C PRO A 8 -50.48 13.71 -18.31
N ARG A 9 -49.51 13.89 -19.21
CA ARG A 9 -48.70 12.79 -19.74
C ARG A 9 -47.83 12.24 -18.63
N ALA A 10 -48.10 11.02 -18.20
CA ALA A 10 -47.19 10.25 -17.38
C ALA A 10 -45.85 10.09 -18.12
N CYS A 11 -44.83 10.80 -17.66
CA CYS A 11 -43.44 10.53 -18.03
C CYS A 11 -42.99 9.33 -17.20
N GLY A 12 -43.24 8.13 -17.71
CA GLY A 12 -42.61 6.92 -17.21
C GLY A 12 -41.12 6.98 -17.49
N ASN A 13 -40.32 7.03 -16.43
CA ASN A 13 -38.86 6.93 -16.50
C ASN A 13 -38.51 5.55 -17.06
N PRO A 14 -37.81 5.41 -18.21
CA PRO A 14 -37.36 4.10 -18.64
C PRO A 14 -36.31 3.64 -17.63
N ALA A 15 -36.67 2.64 -16.82
CA ALA A 15 -35.74 1.96 -15.95
C ALA A 15 -34.50 1.56 -16.77
N ARG A 16 -33.32 2.08 -16.39
CA ARG A 16 -32.03 1.63 -16.91
C ARG A 16 -31.87 0.16 -16.52
N ALA A 17 -32.29 -0.75 -17.39
CA ALA A 17 -32.00 -2.17 -17.23
C ALA A 17 -30.48 -2.36 -17.24
N ALA A 18 -29.95 -3.09 -16.25
CA ALA A 18 -28.54 -3.50 -16.21
C ALA A 18 -28.16 -4.25 -17.50
N ALA A 19 -26.93 -4.06 -17.97
CA ALA A 19 -26.41 -4.80 -19.13
C ALA A 19 -26.41 -6.30 -18.84
N VAL A 20 -26.69 -7.13 -19.85
CA VAL A 20 -26.61 -8.60 -19.76
C VAL A 20 -25.38 -9.12 -20.50
N ALA A 21 -24.91 -10.34 -20.19
CA ALA A 21 -23.68 -10.90 -20.78
C ALA A 21 -23.68 -10.90 -22.32
N ALA A 22 -24.87 -11.03 -22.93
CA ALA A 22 -25.06 -10.96 -24.37
C ALA A 22 -24.87 -9.55 -24.97
N ASP A 23 -24.87 -8.49 -24.16
CA ASP A 23 -24.69 -7.09 -24.59
C ASP A 23 -23.19 -6.69 -24.71
N VAL A 24 -22.28 -7.63 -24.48
CA VAL A 24 -20.84 -7.36 -24.28
C VAL A 24 -19.99 -8.29 -25.14
N ASP A 25 -19.10 -7.70 -25.94
CA ASP A 25 -18.11 -8.40 -26.75
C ASP A 25 -16.74 -8.25 -26.08
N LEU A 26 -16.15 -9.37 -25.62
CA LEU A 26 -14.88 -9.41 -24.90
C LEU A 26 -13.85 -10.19 -25.73
N THR A 27 -12.67 -9.59 -25.91
CA THR A 27 -11.51 -10.27 -26.49
C THR A 27 -10.33 -10.22 -25.53
N GLU A 28 -9.66 -11.36 -25.35
CA GLU A 28 -8.37 -11.48 -24.67
C GLU A 28 -7.28 -11.77 -25.69
N ASP A 29 -6.28 -10.89 -25.81
CA ASP A 29 -5.23 -10.98 -26.83
C ASP A 29 -5.80 -11.25 -28.24
N ALA A 30 -6.83 -10.48 -28.61
CA ALA A 30 -7.62 -10.61 -29.83
C ALA A 30 -8.40 -11.94 -30.01
N THR A 31 -8.41 -12.81 -29.00
CA THR A 31 -9.21 -14.04 -28.99
C THR A 31 -10.56 -13.79 -28.30
N PRO A 32 -11.70 -14.00 -28.99
CA PRO A 32 -13.02 -13.83 -28.40
C PRO A 32 -13.22 -14.72 -27.17
N GLN A 33 -13.78 -14.14 -26.11
CA GLN A 33 -14.15 -14.85 -24.89
C GLN A 33 -15.67 -14.81 -24.71
N LYS A 34 -16.22 -15.89 -24.15
CA LYS A 34 -17.64 -15.97 -23.83
C LYS A 34 -17.85 -15.58 -22.37
N ILE A 35 -18.70 -14.59 -22.11
CA ILE A 35 -19.15 -14.24 -20.76
C ILE A 35 -20.38 -15.11 -20.46
N GLU A 36 -20.26 -16.06 -19.54
CA GLU A 36 -21.35 -16.98 -19.22
C GLU A 36 -22.46 -16.32 -18.39
N SER A 37 -22.11 -15.36 -17.52
CA SER A 37 -23.07 -14.54 -16.80
C SER A 37 -22.47 -13.18 -16.41
N LEU A 38 -23.32 -12.14 -16.35
CA LEU A 38 -23.04 -10.89 -15.63
C LEU A 38 -23.64 -10.90 -14.22
N THR A 39 -23.86 -12.08 -13.64
CA THR A 39 -24.26 -12.17 -12.24
C THR A 39 -23.14 -11.63 -11.39
N HIS A 40 -23.38 -10.51 -10.69
CA HIS A 40 -22.58 -10.13 -9.53
C HIS A 40 -22.20 -11.43 -8.83
N ALA A 41 -20.91 -11.72 -8.73
CA ALA A 41 -20.47 -12.76 -7.81
C ALA A 41 -21.20 -12.47 -6.51
N THR A 42 -22.03 -13.40 -6.04
CA THR A 42 -22.82 -13.26 -4.81
C THR A 42 -21.92 -12.65 -3.74
N ASP A 43 -22.27 -11.43 -3.35
CA ASP A 43 -21.41 -10.36 -2.86
C ASP A 43 -20.21 -10.84 -2.00
N PRO A 44 -19.03 -11.10 -2.60
CA PRO A 44 -17.84 -11.29 -1.79
C PRO A 44 -17.54 -9.96 -1.10
N ALA A 45 -17.52 -9.95 0.24
CA ALA A 45 -17.15 -8.82 1.08
C ALA A 45 -16.08 -7.94 0.41
N ARG A 46 -16.46 -6.75 -0.05
CA ARG A 46 -15.56 -5.88 -0.80
C ARG A 46 -14.48 -5.40 0.16
N ARG A 47 -13.22 -5.40 -0.30
CA ARG A 47 -12.10 -4.99 0.52
C ARG A 47 -11.67 -3.57 0.22
N PHE A 48 -11.54 -2.79 1.28
CA PHE A 48 -11.05 -1.42 1.24
C PHE A 48 -9.84 -1.24 2.16
N VAL A 49 -8.89 -0.42 1.72
CA VAL A 49 -7.82 0.09 2.58
C VAL A 49 -7.86 1.60 2.52
N VAL A 50 -8.05 2.25 3.67
CA VAL A 50 -7.92 3.69 3.81
C VAL A 50 -6.47 3.98 4.14
N PHE A 51 -5.75 4.54 3.16
CA PHE A 51 -4.37 4.96 3.33
C PHE A 51 -4.32 6.45 3.67
N LEU A 52 -3.85 6.75 4.87
CA LEU A 52 -3.70 8.10 5.38
C LEU A 52 -2.25 8.55 5.21
N ASP A 53 -1.97 9.37 4.19
CA ASP A 53 -0.64 9.90 3.90
C ASP A 53 -0.27 11.06 4.84
N THR A 54 -0.19 10.75 6.12
CA THR A 54 0.02 11.74 7.19
C THR A 54 1.30 12.57 7.06
N PRO A 55 2.41 12.10 6.45
CA PRO A 55 3.56 12.97 6.15
C PRO A 55 3.23 14.14 5.21
N HIS A 56 2.24 13.98 4.33
CA HIS A 56 1.85 14.98 3.35
C HIS A 56 0.57 15.76 3.72
N MET A 57 -0.25 15.25 4.64
CA MET A 57 -1.47 15.92 5.13
C MET A 57 -1.21 16.96 6.24
N ARG A 58 -0.30 17.91 6.03
CA ARG A 58 0.11 18.89 7.07
C ARG A 58 -0.61 20.24 6.93
N PHE A 59 -1.91 20.25 7.15
CA PHE A 59 -2.74 21.47 7.15
C PHE A 59 -3.50 21.62 8.46
N GLU A 60 -3.90 22.86 8.77
CA GLU A 60 -4.83 23.11 9.88
C GLU A 60 -6.21 22.54 9.54
N GLY A 61 -6.79 21.69 10.39
CA GLY A 61 -8.11 21.09 10.12
C GLY A 61 -8.11 19.57 9.93
N ALA A 62 -7.17 18.83 10.52
CA ALA A 62 -7.23 17.36 10.58
C ALA A 62 -8.60 16.85 11.10
N ARG A 63 -9.26 17.61 11.98
CA ARG A 63 -10.62 17.32 12.45
C ARG A 63 -11.66 17.33 11.32
N ASP A 64 -11.55 18.29 10.41
CA ASP A 64 -12.48 18.44 9.29
C ASP A 64 -12.33 17.28 8.30
N VAL A 65 -11.10 16.86 8.03
CA VAL A 65 -10.85 15.67 7.20
C VAL A 65 -11.36 14.40 7.84
N ARG A 66 -11.20 14.21 9.16
CA ARG A 66 -11.77 13.06 9.87
C ARG A 66 -13.29 12.96 9.68
N VAL A 67 -14.00 14.06 9.91
CA VAL A 67 -15.47 14.11 9.77
C VAL A 67 -15.88 13.81 8.33
N ALA A 68 -15.21 14.42 7.36
CA ALA A 68 -15.55 14.24 5.97
C ALA A 68 -15.25 12.82 5.47
N LEU A 69 -14.12 12.23 5.91
CA LEU A 69 -13.74 10.85 5.63
C LEU A 69 -14.73 9.87 6.26
N ALA A 70 -15.12 10.05 7.52
CA ALA A 70 -16.11 9.20 8.17
C ALA A 70 -17.43 9.18 7.39
N ARG A 71 -17.94 10.34 6.97
CA ARG A 71 -19.16 10.43 6.13
C ARG A 71 -18.99 9.87 4.73
N PHE A 72 -17.78 9.92 4.19
CA PHE A 72 -17.47 9.32 2.90
C PHE A 72 -17.52 7.79 3.00
N LEU A 73 -16.84 7.23 3.99
CA LEU A 73 -16.82 5.78 4.25
C LEU A 73 -18.21 5.24 4.59
N ASP A 74 -18.98 5.95 5.41
CA ASP A 74 -20.34 5.53 5.79
C ASP A 74 -21.28 5.38 4.59
N ARG A 75 -21.12 6.25 3.58
CA ARG A 75 -21.89 6.23 2.33
C ARG A 75 -21.35 5.27 1.28
N LEU A 76 -20.05 5.01 1.30
CA LEU A 76 -19.39 4.11 0.34
C LEU A 76 -19.56 2.65 0.74
N LEU A 77 -19.44 2.35 2.03
CA LEU A 77 -19.32 0.99 2.55
C LEU A 77 -20.69 0.39 2.88
N ASP A 78 -20.90 -0.82 2.40
CA ASP A 78 -22.04 -1.68 2.69
C ASP A 78 -21.76 -2.55 3.94
N GLU A 79 -22.77 -3.26 4.44
CA GLU A 79 -22.71 -4.03 5.70
C GLU A 79 -21.71 -5.19 5.67
N HIS A 80 -21.42 -5.74 4.49
CA HIS A 80 -20.51 -6.86 4.31
C HIS A 80 -19.08 -6.44 3.94
N ASP A 81 -18.82 -5.15 3.80
CA ASP A 81 -17.49 -4.68 3.42
C ASP A 81 -16.49 -4.78 4.56
N VAL A 82 -15.25 -5.12 4.21
CA VAL A 82 -14.12 -5.12 5.13
C VAL A 82 -13.18 -3.98 4.80
N VAL A 83 -12.93 -3.13 5.78
CA VAL A 83 -12.07 -1.96 5.65
C VAL A 83 -10.92 -2.03 6.66
N GLY A 84 -9.72 -1.66 6.22
CA GLY A 84 -8.55 -1.47 7.08
C GLY A 84 -8.02 -0.05 6.94
N VAL A 85 -7.34 0.46 7.97
CA VAL A 85 -6.67 1.78 7.94
C VAL A 85 -5.17 1.57 8.03
N MET A 86 -4.42 2.31 7.23
CA MET A 86 -2.96 2.29 7.21
C MET A 86 -2.41 3.71 7.12
N THR A 87 -1.34 3.99 7.84
CA THR A 87 -0.44 5.15 7.62
C THR A 87 0.93 4.60 7.19
N PRO A 88 1.83 5.43 6.64
CA PRO A 88 3.18 4.98 6.31
C PRO A 88 3.98 4.37 7.47
N ASP A 89 3.62 4.71 8.72
CA ASP A 89 4.26 4.18 9.93
C ASP A 89 3.71 2.82 10.38
N ILE A 90 2.57 2.38 9.84
CA ILE A 90 1.94 1.10 10.16
C ILE A 90 2.45 0.05 9.16
N ALA A 91 2.98 -1.06 9.66
CA ALA A 91 3.36 -2.18 8.80
C ALA A 91 2.10 -2.82 8.19
N PRO A 92 2.12 -3.27 6.92
CA PRO A 92 0.93 -3.86 6.29
C PRO A 92 0.33 -5.04 7.05
N GLY A 93 1.16 -5.86 7.71
CA GLY A 93 0.72 -6.98 8.54
C GLY A 93 -0.06 -6.57 9.80
N ASP A 94 0.08 -5.33 10.24
CA ASP A 94 -0.61 -4.78 11.42
C ASP A 94 -1.95 -4.10 11.06
N ILE A 95 -2.34 -4.09 9.78
CA ILE A 95 -3.63 -3.56 9.35
C ILE A 95 -4.75 -4.43 9.94
N LYS A 96 -5.58 -3.79 10.77
CA LYS A 96 -6.78 -4.40 11.33
C LYS A 96 -7.95 -4.19 10.38
N PHE A 97 -8.32 -5.25 9.65
CA PHE A 97 -9.52 -5.26 8.83
C PHE A 97 -10.75 -5.53 9.71
N GLY A 98 -11.80 -4.73 9.51
CA GLY A 98 -13.05 -4.88 10.22
C GLY A 98 -14.22 -4.24 9.47
N PRO A 99 -15.45 -4.40 9.97
CA PRO A 99 -16.61 -3.75 9.39
C PRO A 99 -16.60 -2.25 9.68
N LYS A 100 -17.39 -1.47 8.96
CA LYS A 100 -17.39 0.01 9.04
C LYS A 100 -17.71 0.53 10.44
N GLU A 101 -18.51 -0.21 11.22
CA GLU A 101 -18.88 0.11 12.61
C GLU A 101 -17.68 0.08 13.55
N SER A 102 -16.64 -0.69 13.20
CA SER A 102 -15.38 -0.73 13.96
C SER A 102 -14.38 0.33 13.48
N VAL A 103 -14.32 0.56 12.17
CA VAL A 103 -13.28 1.39 11.57
C VAL A 103 -13.62 2.88 11.59
N ILE A 104 -14.87 3.26 11.34
CA ILE A 104 -15.27 4.67 11.37
C ILE A 104 -15.02 5.29 12.75
N PRO A 105 -15.40 4.67 13.88
CA PRO A 105 -15.03 5.17 15.20
C PRO A 105 -13.52 5.24 15.41
N ALA A 106 -12.75 4.24 14.94
CA ALA A 106 -11.30 4.23 15.06
C ALA A 106 -10.66 5.41 14.31
N VAL A 107 -11.07 5.67 13.06
CA VAL A 107 -10.62 6.84 12.28
C VAL A 107 -10.92 8.15 12.99
N MET A 108 -12.04 8.24 13.70
CA MET A 108 -12.46 9.45 14.41
C MET A 108 -11.75 9.66 15.75
N GLN A 109 -11.52 8.58 16.50
CA GLN A 109 -11.13 8.62 17.92
C GLN A 109 -9.67 8.23 18.17
N ASP A 110 -9.07 7.40 17.32
CA ASP A 110 -7.68 6.96 17.48
C ASP A 110 -6.73 8.05 16.98
N GLU A 111 -6.13 8.76 17.92
CA GLU A 111 -5.19 9.85 17.63
C GLU A 111 -3.89 9.36 17.00
N SER A 112 -3.53 8.08 17.14
CA SER A 112 -2.29 7.54 16.57
C SER A 112 -2.27 7.61 15.04
N PHE A 113 -3.43 7.43 14.38
CA PHE A 113 -3.56 7.57 12.93
C PHE A 113 -3.30 8.98 12.41
N TRP A 114 -3.32 9.99 13.28
CA TRP A 114 -3.29 11.39 12.88
C TRP A 114 -2.14 12.17 13.51
N GLU A 115 -1.38 11.57 14.42
CA GLU A 115 -0.30 12.22 15.16
C GLU A 115 0.68 12.92 14.22
N ARG A 116 1.02 12.28 13.10
CA ARG A 116 1.93 12.79 12.06
C ARG A 116 1.34 13.93 11.23
N ALA A 117 0.02 13.96 11.05
CA ALA A 117 -0.68 15.03 10.32
C ALA A 117 -0.82 16.31 11.17
N ARG A 118 -0.61 16.24 12.49
CA ARG A 118 -0.69 17.41 13.36
C ARG A 118 0.36 18.45 12.97
N VAL A 119 -0.07 19.70 12.90
CA VAL A 119 0.85 20.84 12.76
C VAL A 119 1.84 20.83 13.92
N GLY A 120 3.13 20.91 13.61
CA GLY A 120 4.20 20.84 14.61
C GLY A 120 4.58 19.42 15.05
N SER A 121 3.94 18.36 14.54
CA SER A 121 4.40 16.99 14.72
C SER A 121 5.84 16.85 14.22
N ARG A 122 6.67 16.18 15.01
CA ARG A 122 8.12 16.07 14.78
C ARG A 122 8.47 14.65 14.38
N ASP A 123 9.08 14.51 13.22
CA ASP A 123 9.78 13.31 12.85
C ASP A 123 11.21 13.39 13.41
N PRO A 124 11.67 12.43 14.22
CA PRO A 124 13.02 12.44 14.78
C PRO A 124 14.13 12.54 13.72
N LYS A 125 13.92 11.98 12.52
CA LYS A 125 14.85 12.05 11.39
C LYS A 125 14.82 13.43 10.73
N GLU A 126 13.65 14.02 10.55
CA GLU A 126 13.53 15.39 10.03
C GLU A 126 14.12 16.44 11.00
N ASP A 127 13.90 16.26 12.31
CA ASP A 127 14.51 17.07 13.37
C ASP A 127 16.04 16.97 13.31
N ARG A 128 16.56 15.76 13.07
CA ARG A 128 18.00 15.54 12.92
C ARG A 128 18.55 16.26 11.70
N TYR A 129 17.85 16.24 10.56
CA TYR A 129 18.25 17.02 9.39
C TYR A 129 18.30 18.53 9.69
N ALA A 130 17.30 19.07 10.39
CA ALA A 130 17.28 20.47 10.78
C ALA A 130 18.40 20.86 11.76
N GLN A 131 18.81 19.93 12.64
CA GLN A 131 19.95 20.11 13.54
C GLN A 131 21.29 20.07 12.80
N CYS A 132 21.46 19.14 11.86
CA CYS A 132 22.67 19.00 11.05
C CYS A 132 22.86 20.13 10.03
N PHE A 133 21.75 20.58 9.42
CA PHE A 133 21.73 21.57 8.35
C PHE A 133 20.77 22.72 8.69
N PRO A 134 21.10 23.55 9.71
CA PRO A 134 20.21 24.60 10.15
C PRO A 134 20.02 25.66 9.06
N ALA A 135 18.79 26.13 8.88
CA ALA A 135 18.38 26.98 7.75
C ALA A 135 19.13 28.33 7.69
N ASN A 136 19.66 28.81 8.82
CA ASN A 136 20.49 30.01 8.88
C ASN A 136 21.89 29.82 8.26
N GLN A 137 22.37 28.59 8.12
CA GLN A 137 23.67 28.25 7.54
C GLN A 137 23.54 27.54 6.20
N TYR A 138 22.57 26.62 6.08
CA TYR A 138 22.33 25.79 4.90
C TYR A 138 20.90 26.01 4.45
N ARG A 139 20.69 27.07 3.66
CA ARG A 139 19.36 27.43 3.17
C ARG A 139 18.78 26.28 2.36
N ASP A 140 17.52 25.95 2.63
CA ASP A 140 16.70 24.98 1.91
C ASP A 140 17.19 23.51 1.94
N VAL A 141 18.39 23.20 2.46
CA VAL A 141 18.96 21.83 2.49
C VAL A 141 18.13 20.89 3.36
N ALA A 142 17.93 21.23 4.64
CA ALA A 142 17.14 20.40 5.54
C ALA A 142 15.70 20.27 5.04
N SER A 143 15.08 21.35 4.57
CA SER A 143 13.70 21.29 4.06
C SER A 143 13.56 20.41 2.81
N GLU A 144 14.52 20.45 1.88
CA GLU A 144 14.50 19.56 0.71
C GLU A 144 14.70 18.10 1.13
N MET A 145 15.63 17.82 2.05
CA MET A 145 15.83 16.47 2.59
C MET A 145 14.57 15.93 3.29
N GLN A 146 13.87 16.78 4.04
CA GLN A 146 12.61 16.42 4.68
C GLN A 146 11.53 16.06 3.64
N GLU A 147 11.36 16.86 2.60
CA GLU A 147 10.39 16.58 1.52
C GLU A 147 10.70 15.25 0.81
N ARG A 148 11.96 15.03 0.43
CA ARG A 148 12.40 13.78 -0.21
C ARG A 148 12.21 12.58 0.70
N HIS A 149 12.50 12.74 2.01
CA HIS A 149 12.32 11.67 2.99
C HIS A 149 10.84 11.28 3.14
N ARG A 150 9.93 12.27 3.21
CA ARG A 150 8.48 12.00 3.29
C ARG A 150 7.98 11.25 2.07
N GLU A 151 8.41 11.66 0.88
CA GLU A 151 8.08 10.97 -0.37
C GLU A 151 8.55 9.51 -0.33
N GLN A 152 9.80 9.28 0.04
CA GLN A 152 10.36 7.94 0.17
C GLN A 152 9.54 7.08 1.16
N VAL A 153 9.22 7.62 2.34
CA VAL A 153 8.43 6.90 3.37
C VAL A 153 7.06 6.49 2.83
N THR A 154 6.37 7.38 2.11
CA THR A 154 5.06 7.07 1.55
C THR A 154 5.14 6.05 0.40
N LEU A 155 6.07 6.21 -0.54
CA LEU A 155 6.21 5.30 -1.66
C LEU A 155 6.70 3.91 -1.22
N ASP A 156 7.60 3.83 -0.22
CA ASP A 156 7.99 2.57 0.43
C ASP A 156 6.78 1.88 1.07
N ALA A 157 5.87 2.65 1.69
CA ALA A 157 4.66 2.11 2.28
C ALA A 157 3.67 1.57 1.24
N PHE A 158 3.56 2.22 0.07
CA PHE A 158 2.78 1.67 -1.05
C PHE A 158 3.36 0.37 -1.59
N ASP A 159 4.67 0.29 -1.79
CA ASP A 159 5.33 -0.94 -2.24
C ASP A 159 5.03 -2.10 -1.27
N LYS A 160 5.19 -1.87 0.03
CA LYS A 160 4.90 -2.87 1.08
C LYS A 160 3.41 -3.23 1.15
N LEU A 161 2.52 -2.25 1.00
CA LEU A 161 1.07 -2.49 1.00
C LEU A 161 0.67 -3.38 -0.18
N ILE A 162 1.17 -3.08 -1.38
CA ILE A 162 0.86 -3.86 -2.58
C ILE A 162 1.39 -5.28 -2.46
N ASP A 163 2.61 -5.46 -1.97
CA ASP A 163 3.19 -6.78 -1.71
C ASP A 163 2.30 -7.59 -0.75
N PHE A 164 1.86 -6.98 0.35
CA PHE A 164 0.92 -7.59 1.29
C PHE A 164 -0.45 -7.93 0.67
N LEU A 165 -0.99 -7.06 -0.18
CA LEU A 165 -2.28 -7.28 -0.84
C LEU A 165 -2.20 -8.33 -1.96
N SER A 166 -1.03 -8.50 -2.58
CA SER A 166 -0.81 -9.43 -3.70
C SER A 166 -1.06 -10.90 -3.34
N THR A 167 -0.95 -11.25 -2.06
CA THR A 167 -1.17 -12.61 -1.54
C THR A 167 -2.65 -13.02 -1.48
N ARG A 168 -3.58 -12.16 -1.93
CA ARG A 168 -5.02 -12.35 -1.74
C ARG A 168 -5.81 -12.17 -3.04
N ASP A 169 -6.66 -13.15 -3.36
CA ASP A 169 -7.48 -13.19 -4.58
C ASP A 169 -8.70 -12.25 -4.60
N THR A 170 -8.70 -11.21 -3.76
CA THR A 170 -9.84 -10.30 -3.64
C THR A 170 -9.47 -8.92 -4.15
N ARG A 171 -10.32 -8.36 -5.01
CA ARG A 171 -10.17 -6.98 -5.46
C ARG A 171 -10.15 -6.04 -4.26
N THR A 172 -9.17 -5.13 -4.23
CA THR A 172 -9.00 -4.18 -3.15
C THR A 172 -9.04 -2.75 -3.68
N ALA A 173 -9.86 -1.90 -3.07
CA ALA A 173 -9.85 -0.46 -3.32
C ALA A 173 -9.00 0.24 -2.25
N VAL A 174 -7.91 0.86 -2.65
CA VAL A 174 -7.09 1.68 -1.76
C VAL A 174 -7.55 3.13 -1.89
N ILE A 175 -8.16 3.67 -0.84
CA ILE A 175 -8.60 5.07 -0.75
C ILE A 175 -7.46 5.85 -0.10
N THR A 176 -6.71 6.60 -0.90
CA THR A 176 -5.51 7.32 -0.46
C THR A 176 -5.83 8.78 -0.21
N LEU A 177 -5.78 9.22 1.04
CA LEU A 177 -5.91 10.64 1.39
C LEU A 177 -4.51 11.26 1.46
N THR A 178 -4.26 12.27 0.62
CA THR A 178 -2.97 12.94 0.50
C THR A 178 -3.11 14.35 -0.08
N ASP A 179 -2.08 15.19 0.10
CA ASP A 179 -1.90 16.46 -0.64
C ASP A 179 -0.99 16.28 -1.89
N GLY A 180 -0.53 15.06 -2.16
CA GLY A 180 0.23 14.67 -3.34
C GLY A 180 1.75 14.76 -3.18
N TRP A 181 2.45 14.18 -4.16
CA TRP A 181 3.91 13.93 -4.14
C TRP A 181 4.61 14.61 -5.30
N ARG A 182 5.83 15.13 -5.09
CA ARG A 182 6.52 15.91 -6.12
C ARG A 182 7.24 15.04 -7.14
N LEU A 183 7.54 13.80 -6.79
CA LEU A 183 8.35 12.83 -7.53
C LEU A 183 9.73 13.41 -7.81
N PHE A 184 10.56 13.43 -6.78
CA PHE A 184 11.91 13.96 -6.86
C PHE A 184 12.78 13.12 -7.80
N GLY A 185 13.44 13.83 -8.71
CA GLY A 185 14.59 13.31 -9.45
C GLY A 185 15.92 13.63 -8.76
N PRO A 186 17.04 13.14 -9.34
CA PRO A 186 18.37 13.39 -8.83
C PRO A 186 18.67 14.89 -8.75
N ASN A 187 19.26 15.33 -7.65
CA ASN A 187 19.71 16.71 -7.44
C ASN A 187 21.19 16.75 -7.05
N PRO A 188 22.10 16.94 -8.04
CA PRO A 188 23.54 17.06 -7.77
C PRO A 188 23.91 18.24 -6.88
N ARG A 189 23.07 19.29 -6.77
CA ARG A 189 23.32 20.41 -5.85
C ARG A 189 23.06 20.01 -4.40
N LEU A 190 22.04 19.19 -4.16
CA LEU A 190 21.77 18.64 -2.84
C LEU A 190 22.85 17.65 -2.40
N GLY A 191 23.52 16.95 -3.32
CA GLY A 191 24.62 16.01 -3.01
C GLY A 191 26.03 16.63 -3.06
N GLY A 192 26.19 17.76 -3.73
CA GLY A 192 27.49 18.43 -3.88
C GLY A 192 28.04 19.07 -2.60
N ASN A 193 29.18 19.76 -2.70
CA ASN A 193 29.73 20.51 -1.57
C ASN A 193 28.80 21.68 -1.21
N ILE A 194 28.16 21.59 -0.05
CA ILE A 194 27.34 22.68 0.49
C ILE A 194 28.23 23.69 1.23
N SER A 195 28.23 24.94 0.79
CA SER A 195 28.92 26.02 1.52
C SER A 195 27.97 26.62 2.56
N SER A 196 28.40 26.74 3.80
CA SER A 196 27.64 27.49 4.82
C SER A 196 27.52 28.95 4.39
N ASN A 197 26.30 29.46 4.21
CA ASN A 197 26.04 30.89 4.06
C ASN A 197 26.20 31.55 5.43
N ARG A 198 27.44 31.74 5.90
CA ARG A 198 27.69 32.62 7.05
C ARG A 198 27.46 34.07 6.62
N PRO A 199 26.50 34.80 7.23
CA PRO A 199 26.47 36.25 7.09
C PRO A 199 27.69 36.81 7.82
N GLY A 200 28.65 37.37 7.08
CA GLY A 200 29.67 38.28 7.60
C GLY A 200 30.64 37.72 8.65
N GLY A 201 31.60 36.91 8.23
CA GLY A 201 32.94 37.03 8.81
C GLY A 201 33.57 38.28 8.20
N PHE A 202 33.91 39.27 9.01
CA PHE A 202 34.64 40.47 8.60
C PHE A 202 36.00 40.09 7.98
N GLY A 203 36.00 39.75 6.70
CA GLY A 203 37.18 39.72 5.83
C GLY A 203 37.30 41.08 5.17
N GLY A 204 37.94 42.02 5.86
CA GLY A 204 38.23 43.34 5.31
C GLY A 204 39.25 43.25 4.17
N PHE A 205 38.77 43.18 2.92
CA PHE A 205 39.54 43.56 1.74
C PHE A 205 38.60 44.15 0.69
N GLY A 206 38.90 45.38 0.23
CA GLY A 206 38.42 45.88 -1.06
C GLY A 206 37.44 47.06 -1.05
N GLY A 207 37.67 48.09 -0.24
CA GLY A 207 37.03 49.41 -0.43
C GLY A 207 37.90 50.32 -1.29
N GLY A 208 37.76 50.24 -2.61
CA GLY A 208 38.33 51.24 -3.53
C GLY A 208 37.54 52.55 -3.45
N GLY A 209 38.21 53.63 -3.09
CA GLY A 209 37.68 54.99 -3.10
C GLY A 209 38.84 55.98 -3.08
N GLY A 210 39.09 56.63 -4.22
CA GLY A 210 40.15 57.62 -4.37
C GLY A 210 39.84 58.94 -3.66
N GLY A 211 40.90 59.69 -3.35
CA GLY A 211 40.78 61.09 -2.94
C GLY A 211 41.88 61.60 -2.01
N GLY A 212 42.99 62.07 -2.62
CA GLY A 212 43.68 63.31 -2.24
C GLY A 212 44.29 63.50 -0.84
N GLY A 213 45.61 63.65 -0.80
CA GLY A 213 46.25 64.78 -0.12
C GLY A 213 47.09 64.49 1.12
N GLY A 214 48.37 64.91 1.05
CA GLY A 214 49.10 65.43 2.21
C GLY A 214 50.13 64.49 2.84
N GLY A 215 51.39 64.61 2.38
CA GLY A 215 52.53 64.01 3.07
C GLY A 215 52.98 64.80 4.31
N ARG A 216 53.70 64.12 5.22
CA ARG A 216 54.98 64.53 5.85
C ARG A 216 55.31 63.69 7.10
N GLY A 217 56.58 63.26 7.20
CA GLY A 217 57.32 62.91 8.42
C GLY A 217 57.04 61.51 8.99
N GLY A 218 57.98 60.63 9.33
CA GLY A 218 59.41 60.78 9.61
C GLY A 218 59.72 60.37 11.07
N ARG A 219 60.64 59.40 11.25
CA ARG A 219 61.23 58.83 12.50
C ARG A 219 60.40 57.75 13.20
N GLY A 220 60.94 56.65 13.72
CA GLY A 220 62.31 56.15 13.89
C GLY A 220 62.35 55.06 14.98
N GLY A 221 63.43 54.25 15.01
CA GLY A 221 63.85 53.41 16.17
C GLY A 221 63.33 51.96 16.19
N ARG A 222 64.13 50.95 15.81
CA ARG A 222 65.08 50.16 16.64
C ARG A 222 64.40 49.30 17.72
N GLY A 223 64.34 47.99 17.55
CA GLY A 223 65.28 46.99 18.11
C GLY A 223 64.45 45.80 18.61
N GLY A 224 64.88 44.54 18.73
CA GLY A 224 66.17 43.87 18.63
C GLY A 224 65.90 42.34 18.65
N ARG A 225 66.93 41.56 18.38
CA ARG A 225 66.92 40.12 18.07
C ARG A 225 66.77 39.23 19.32
N GLY A 226 66.28 38.01 19.13
CA GLY A 226 66.45 36.90 20.08
C GLY A 226 65.83 35.57 19.60
N PHE A 227 66.65 34.68 19.03
CA PHE A 227 66.45 33.22 18.91
C PHE A 227 67.30 32.53 20.00
N PRO A 228 67.30 31.18 20.23
CA PRO A 228 66.30 30.12 20.01
C PRO A 228 66.14 29.14 21.22
N GLY A 229 65.16 28.23 21.16
CA GLY A 229 65.30 26.85 21.69
C GLY A 229 64.47 26.44 22.91
N GLY A 230 63.95 25.20 22.86
CA GLY A 230 63.51 24.45 24.05
C GLY A 230 62.18 23.73 23.89
N GLY A 231 62.21 22.42 23.61
CA GLY A 231 61.03 21.56 23.56
C GLY A 231 60.42 21.28 24.94
N GLY A 232 59.13 20.98 24.94
CA GLY A 232 58.38 20.51 26.11
C GLY A 232 57.01 19.95 25.71
N VAL A 233 56.85 18.64 25.87
CA VAL A 233 55.62 17.84 25.67
C VAL A 233 54.58 18.19 26.77
N PRO A 234 53.26 18.00 26.55
CA PRO A 234 52.22 18.66 27.33
C PRO A 234 51.85 17.91 28.61
N ARG A 235 51.69 18.66 29.71
CA ARG A 235 51.20 18.16 31.00
C ARG A 235 49.68 18.34 31.05
N GLY A 236 48.97 17.24 31.31
CA GLY A 236 47.53 17.21 31.50
C GLY A 236 47.08 18.10 32.66
N GLY A 237 45.99 18.82 32.41
CA GLY A 237 45.21 19.51 33.43
C GLY A 237 43.75 19.33 33.07
N THR A 238 43.04 18.50 33.84
CA THR A 238 41.58 18.56 33.95
C THR A 238 41.20 19.86 34.66
N PRO A 239 40.18 20.60 34.18
CA PRO A 239 39.39 21.43 35.06
C PRO A 239 38.03 20.76 35.30
N GLN A 240 37.84 20.45 36.57
CA GLN A 240 36.61 20.08 37.22
C GLN A 240 35.51 21.14 37.01
N GLY A 241 34.27 20.68 36.92
CA GLY A 241 33.12 21.45 36.49
C GLY A 241 32.73 22.64 37.37
N GLY A 242 32.07 23.60 36.73
CA GLY A 242 31.21 24.60 37.34
C GLY A 242 29.88 24.63 36.59
N GLY A 243 28.80 24.21 37.26
CA GLY A 243 27.45 24.29 36.75
C GLY A 243 26.88 25.70 36.83
N GLY A 244 25.96 26.02 35.92
CA GLY A 244 25.19 27.26 35.95
C GLY A 244 24.41 27.55 34.67
N ASN A 245 23.25 26.90 34.53
CA ASN A 245 22.01 27.29 33.82
C ASN A 245 22.06 28.16 32.55
N GLY A 246 21.57 27.58 31.44
CA GLY A 246 20.99 28.33 30.32
C GLY A 246 21.23 27.67 28.97
N ASP A 247 20.13 27.23 28.34
CA ASP A 247 19.97 26.84 26.93
C ASP A 247 20.41 25.42 26.47
N ASP A 248 19.39 24.56 26.29
CA ASP A 248 19.40 23.24 25.65
C ASP A 248 19.79 23.33 24.15
N GLY A 249 21.02 23.73 23.85
CA GLY A 249 21.67 23.45 22.59
C GLY A 249 22.20 22.02 22.61
N ARG A 250 21.37 21.02 22.28
CA ARG A 250 21.83 19.62 22.17
C ARG A 250 22.88 19.52 21.06
N ASP A 251 24.13 19.35 21.47
CA ASP A 251 25.25 19.05 20.59
C ASP A 251 24.93 17.83 19.72
N VAL A 252 24.87 18.05 18.40
CA VAL A 252 24.81 16.98 17.41
C VAL A 252 26.14 16.24 17.49
N SER A 253 26.14 15.03 18.06
CA SER A 253 27.35 14.22 18.15
C SER A 253 27.98 14.01 16.76
N ALA A 254 29.31 13.83 16.70
CA ALA A 254 30.00 13.59 15.44
C ALA A 254 29.42 12.39 14.65
N VAL A 255 28.83 11.41 15.34
CA VAL A 255 28.12 10.25 14.77
C VAL A 255 26.85 10.68 14.03
N SER A 256 26.08 11.62 14.60
CA SER A 256 24.84 12.15 13.99
C SER A 256 25.12 12.94 12.71
N ARG A 257 26.27 13.63 12.61
CA ARG A 257 26.62 14.40 11.41
C ARG A 257 27.01 13.52 10.21
N THR A 258 27.69 12.40 10.45
CA THR A 258 28.02 11.43 9.38
C THR A 258 26.76 10.79 8.81
N GLU A 259 25.79 10.45 9.66
CA GLU A 259 24.50 9.89 9.24
C GLU A 259 23.70 10.90 8.41
N CYS A 260 23.59 12.15 8.88
CA CYS A 260 22.96 13.24 8.12
C CYS A 260 23.58 13.44 6.74
N GLU A 261 24.92 13.36 6.65
CA GLU A 261 25.63 13.51 5.40
C GLU A 261 25.40 12.31 4.46
N ALA A 262 25.36 11.08 4.99
CA ALA A 262 25.02 9.89 4.21
C ALA A 262 23.57 9.92 3.69
N ASP A 263 22.62 10.32 4.53
CA ASP A 263 21.22 10.53 4.14
C ASP A 263 21.12 11.62 3.07
N ARG A 264 21.85 12.73 3.20
CA ARG A 264 21.89 13.80 2.19
C ARG A 264 22.34 13.27 0.83
N GLN A 265 23.42 12.49 0.78
CA GLN A 265 23.91 11.88 -0.46
C GLN A 265 22.88 10.91 -1.06
N THR A 266 22.25 10.09 -0.22
CA THR A 266 21.24 9.11 -0.65
C THR A 266 19.98 9.80 -1.19
N LEU A 267 19.47 10.81 -0.49
CA LEU A 267 18.29 11.56 -0.92
C LEU A 267 18.58 12.41 -2.17
N ALA A 268 19.82 12.88 -2.35
CA ALA A 268 20.23 13.62 -3.54
C ALA A 268 20.25 12.77 -4.81
N THR A 269 20.42 11.44 -4.70
CA THR A 269 20.39 10.53 -5.84
C THR A 269 19.02 9.88 -6.07
N LEU A 270 18.02 10.18 -5.22
CA LEU A 270 16.65 9.69 -5.35
C LEU A 270 16.08 10.01 -6.74
N ASP A 271 15.46 9.01 -7.36
CA ASP A 271 14.79 9.13 -8.65
C ASP A 271 13.47 8.33 -8.63
N ASP A 272 12.40 9.04 -8.29
CA ASP A 272 11.06 8.47 -8.21
C ASP A 272 10.21 8.76 -9.46
N THR A 273 10.82 9.27 -10.53
CA THR A 273 10.11 9.64 -11.78
C THR A 273 9.33 8.47 -12.40
N LEU A 274 9.87 7.26 -12.31
CA LEU A 274 9.22 6.02 -12.80
C LEU A 274 8.64 5.16 -11.68
N ARG A 275 8.75 5.59 -10.42
CA ARG A 275 8.40 4.73 -9.29
C ARG A 275 6.89 4.56 -9.16
N LEU A 276 6.12 5.62 -9.39
CA LEU A 276 4.65 5.52 -9.39
C LEU A 276 4.12 4.58 -10.47
N ASP A 277 4.75 4.54 -11.63
CA ASP A 277 4.35 3.61 -12.70
C ASP A 277 4.58 2.16 -12.28
N ARG A 278 5.72 1.87 -11.65
CA ARG A 278 6.00 0.53 -11.10
C ARG A 278 5.03 0.14 -9.99
N ILE A 279 4.68 1.08 -9.10
CA ILE A 279 3.68 0.89 -8.05
C ILE A 279 2.31 0.59 -8.68
N ALA A 280 1.89 1.37 -9.68
CA ALA A 280 0.62 1.16 -10.36
C ALA A 280 0.57 -0.19 -11.09
N ASP A 281 1.64 -0.58 -11.77
CA ASP A 281 1.75 -1.89 -12.42
C ASP A 281 1.68 -3.04 -11.40
N ALA A 282 2.34 -2.90 -10.25
CA ALA A 282 2.27 -3.88 -9.17
C ALA A 282 0.85 -3.94 -8.57
N ALA A 283 0.18 -2.80 -8.40
CA ALA A 283 -1.19 -2.72 -7.91
C ALA A 283 -2.17 -3.44 -8.85
N ASN A 284 -2.05 -3.21 -10.16
CA ASN A 284 -2.86 -3.90 -11.17
C ASN A 284 -2.68 -5.42 -11.12
N ARG A 285 -1.44 -5.90 -10.88
CA ARG A 285 -1.15 -7.33 -10.68
C ARG A 285 -1.80 -7.88 -9.40
N ALA A 286 -1.89 -7.07 -8.35
CA ALA A 286 -2.49 -7.41 -7.07
C ALA A 286 -4.02 -7.13 -7.01
N LEU A 287 -4.70 -6.98 -8.16
CA LEU A 287 -6.13 -6.62 -8.23
C LEU A 287 -6.49 -5.40 -7.37
N THR A 288 -5.56 -4.45 -7.27
CA THR A 288 -5.64 -3.30 -6.40
C THR A 288 -5.71 -2.02 -7.22
N SER A 289 -6.69 -1.16 -6.91
CA SER A 289 -6.85 0.15 -7.55
C SER A 289 -6.70 1.28 -6.54
N PHE A 290 -5.96 2.32 -6.89
CA PHE A 290 -5.78 3.51 -6.05
C PHE A 290 -6.78 4.60 -6.38
N TYR A 291 -7.57 4.98 -5.40
CA TYR A 291 -8.48 6.13 -5.44
C TYR A 291 -7.86 7.26 -4.62
N THR A 292 -7.14 8.15 -5.29
CA THR A 292 -6.45 9.26 -4.62
C THR A 292 -7.44 10.38 -4.35
N ILE A 293 -7.58 10.80 -3.10
CA ILE A 293 -8.45 11.87 -2.65
C ILE A 293 -7.58 12.99 -2.12
N TYR A 294 -7.74 14.18 -2.68
CA TYR A 294 -7.07 15.37 -2.22
C TYR A 294 -7.60 15.78 -0.84
N ALA A 295 -6.76 15.66 0.19
CA ALA A 295 -7.19 15.79 1.58
C ALA A 295 -7.80 17.18 1.87
N ARG A 296 -7.25 18.25 1.29
CA ARG A 296 -7.83 19.59 1.47
C ARG A 296 -9.16 19.80 0.72
N ALA A 297 -9.42 19.05 -0.37
CA ALA A 297 -10.73 19.09 -1.02
C ALA A 297 -11.82 18.47 -0.15
N ILE A 298 -11.54 17.37 0.55
CA ILE A 298 -12.53 16.75 1.45
C ILE A 298 -12.75 17.60 2.71
N ALA A 299 -11.71 18.31 3.17
CA ALA A 299 -11.81 19.27 4.29
C ALA A 299 -12.68 20.48 3.95
N ALA A 300 -12.60 20.98 2.71
CA ALA A 300 -13.26 22.21 2.28
C ALA A 300 -14.77 22.21 2.57
N ASP A 301 -15.42 21.05 2.38
CA ASP A 301 -16.86 20.85 2.63
C ASP A 301 -17.28 21.00 4.11
N GLN A 302 -16.32 20.94 5.04
CA GLN A 302 -16.58 21.15 6.47
C GLN A 302 -16.32 22.59 6.91
N THR A 303 -15.64 23.39 6.08
CA THR A 303 -15.35 24.78 6.44
C THR A 303 -16.57 25.67 6.20
N PRO A 304 -16.82 26.69 7.04
CA PRO A 304 -17.92 27.64 6.84
C PRO A 304 -17.86 28.39 5.50
N THR A 305 -16.67 28.48 4.90
CA THR A 305 -16.44 29.20 3.65
C THR A 305 -16.43 28.30 2.41
N GLY A 306 -16.50 26.98 2.58
CA GLY A 306 -16.35 26.01 1.50
C GLY A 306 -14.96 26.01 0.85
N LYS A 307 -13.97 26.67 1.47
CA LYS A 307 -12.61 26.80 0.94
C LYS A 307 -11.68 25.78 1.60
N PRO A 308 -10.72 25.21 0.85
CA PRO A 308 -9.69 24.37 1.43
C PRO A 308 -8.96 25.10 2.57
N PRO A 309 -8.61 24.39 3.66
CA PRO A 309 -7.81 24.97 4.75
C PRO A 309 -6.46 25.46 4.25
N ALA A 310 -5.93 26.50 4.90
CA ALA A 310 -4.65 27.09 4.55
C ALA A 310 -3.49 26.12 4.81
N VAL A 311 -2.50 26.14 3.92
CA VAL A 311 -1.26 25.38 4.08
C VAL A 311 -0.33 26.13 5.03
N VAL A 312 0.41 25.40 5.86
CA VAL A 312 1.46 26.00 6.67
C VAL A 312 2.55 26.58 5.75
N ALA A 313 2.95 27.83 5.98
CA ALA A 313 3.87 28.57 5.11
C ALA A 313 5.17 27.77 4.81
N ASN A 314 5.65 27.86 3.56
CA ASN A 314 6.81 27.15 2.96
C ASN A 314 6.59 25.67 2.54
N GLN A 315 5.39 25.09 2.71
CA GLN A 315 5.13 23.68 2.32
C GLN A 315 4.33 23.49 1.02
N GLU A 316 3.79 24.56 0.44
CA GLU A 316 3.07 24.51 -0.84
C GLU A 316 4.00 24.84 -2.03
N GLN A 317 5.12 24.13 -2.13
CA GLN A 317 5.94 24.18 -3.34
C GLN A 317 5.36 23.21 -4.37
N ASP A 318 5.01 23.77 -5.53
CA ASP A 318 4.56 23.04 -6.72
C ASP A 318 3.32 22.15 -6.53
N PRO A 319 2.14 22.76 -6.23
CA PRO A 319 0.89 22.00 -6.07
C PRO A 319 0.44 21.31 -7.36
N ALA A 320 0.83 21.82 -8.53
CA ALA A 320 0.47 21.22 -9.82
C ALA A 320 1.11 19.84 -9.99
N SER A 321 2.44 19.74 -9.83
CA SER A 321 3.16 18.47 -9.95
C SER A 321 2.68 17.44 -8.91
N ARG A 322 2.36 17.89 -7.69
CA ARG A 322 1.80 17.03 -6.63
C ARG A 322 0.46 16.39 -7.02
N MET A 323 -0.44 17.19 -7.56
CA MET A 323 -1.74 16.71 -8.03
C MET A 323 -1.59 15.83 -9.27
N ASP A 324 -0.62 16.11 -10.15
CA ASP A 324 -0.36 15.28 -11.33
C ASP A 324 0.13 13.87 -10.95
N ALA A 325 0.99 13.75 -9.93
CA ALA A 325 1.40 12.47 -9.38
C ALA A 325 0.21 11.65 -8.84
N MET A 326 -0.72 12.30 -8.13
CA MET A 326 -1.95 11.65 -7.67
C MET A 326 -2.83 11.16 -8.82
N ARG A 327 -2.96 11.98 -9.89
CA ARG A 327 -3.71 11.59 -11.10
C ARG A 327 -3.04 10.43 -11.81
N GLN A 328 -1.72 10.45 -11.91
CA GLN A 328 -0.93 9.39 -12.54
C GLN A 328 -1.12 8.05 -11.84
N LEU A 329 -0.93 8.00 -10.51
CA LEU A 329 -1.10 6.77 -9.74
C LEU A 329 -2.52 6.20 -9.88
N ALA A 330 -3.53 7.06 -9.75
CA ALA A 330 -4.92 6.63 -9.88
C ALA A 330 -5.23 6.15 -11.30
N ALA A 331 -4.85 6.90 -12.34
CA ALA A 331 -5.10 6.53 -13.72
C ALA A 331 -4.38 5.24 -14.13
N ASN A 332 -3.13 5.06 -13.66
CA ASN A 332 -2.32 3.90 -14.02
C ASN A 332 -2.69 2.64 -13.23
N SER A 333 -3.38 2.76 -12.09
CA SER A 333 -3.89 1.62 -11.28
C SER A 333 -5.39 1.34 -11.49
N ASP A 334 -5.95 1.83 -12.60
CA ASP A 334 -7.38 1.75 -12.92
C ASP A 334 -8.30 2.41 -11.85
N GLY A 335 -7.80 3.29 -11.01
CA GLY A 335 -8.60 4.03 -10.03
C GLY A 335 -9.16 5.37 -10.54
N LEU A 336 -9.41 6.29 -9.61
CA LEU A 336 -9.90 7.64 -9.87
C LEU A 336 -9.25 8.63 -8.91
N ALA A 337 -8.85 9.78 -9.45
CA ALA A 337 -8.30 10.88 -8.67
C ALA A 337 -9.38 11.94 -8.38
N VAL A 338 -9.66 12.21 -7.10
CA VAL A 338 -10.65 13.17 -6.62
C VAL A 338 -9.94 14.43 -6.14
N MET A 339 -9.99 15.48 -6.96
CA MET A 339 -9.23 16.72 -6.74
C MET A 339 -10.08 17.87 -6.16
N THR A 340 -11.40 17.73 -6.15
CA THR A 340 -12.34 18.76 -5.71
C THR A 340 -13.47 18.12 -4.92
N SER A 341 -14.10 18.87 -4.02
CA SER A 341 -15.25 18.37 -3.28
C SER A 341 -16.44 18.02 -4.16
N ALA A 342 -16.69 18.80 -5.22
CA ALA A 342 -17.75 18.53 -6.18
C ALA A 342 -17.60 17.18 -6.91
N ALA A 343 -16.36 16.68 -7.05
CA ALA A 343 -16.09 15.38 -7.66
C ALA A 343 -16.29 14.19 -6.71
N LEU A 344 -16.43 14.44 -5.40
CA LEU A 344 -16.47 13.40 -4.36
C LEU A 344 -17.73 12.52 -4.47
N GLU A 345 -18.88 13.12 -4.76
CA GLU A 345 -20.14 12.38 -4.89
C GLU A 345 -20.12 11.45 -6.11
N GLY A 346 -19.63 11.93 -7.25
CA GLY A 346 -19.42 11.08 -8.43
C GLY A 346 -18.38 9.97 -8.19
N ALA A 347 -17.40 10.22 -7.33
CA ALA A 347 -16.39 9.22 -6.97
C ALA A 347 -16.98 8.07 -6.15
N LEU A 348 -17.94 8.32 -5.25
CA LEU A 348 -18.62 7.25 -4.49
C LEU A 348 -19.25 6.21 -5.43
N SER A 349 -20.09 6.67 -6.35
CA SER A 349 -20.76 5.79 -7.32
C SER A 349 -19.75 5.06 -8.21
N ARG A 350 -18.65 5.75 -8.57
CA ARG A 350 -17.60 5.16 -9.39
C ARG A 350 -16.86 4.04 -8.65
N ILE A 351 -16.41 4.28 -7.42
CA ILE A 351 -15.68 3.29 -6.62
C ILE A 351 -16.56 2.06 -6.38
N ALA A 352 -17.83 2.27 -5.99
CA ALA A 352 -18.78 1.19 -5.77
C ALA A 352 -18.97 0.34 -7.05
N ALA A 353 -19.14 0.98 -8.21
CA ALA A 353 -19.28 0.28 -9.50
C ALA A 353 -17.99 -0.46 -9.89
N ASP A 354 -16.83 0.13 -9.66
CA ASP A 354 -15.55 -0.48 -9.97
C ASP A 354 -15.29 -1.73 -9.11
N MET A 355 -15.88 -1.84 -7.91
CA MET A 355 -15.74 -3.04 -7.07
C MET A 355 -16.61 -4.23 -7.52
N THR A 356 -17.39 -4.06 -8.58
CA THR A 356 -18.14 -5.14 -9.24
C THR A 356 -17.27 -5.78 -10.32
N GLY A 357 -17.12 -7.10 -10.34
CA GLY A 357 -16.16 -7.79 -11.23
C GLY A 357 -16.60 -9.18 -11.65
N TYR A 358 -16.05 -9.62 -12.79
CA TYR A 358 -16.29 -10.92 -13.42
C TYR A 358 -14.94 -11.52 -13.86
N ALA A 359 -14.71 -12.80 -13.61
CA ALA A 359 -13.57 -13.53 -14.15
C ALA A 359 -14.01 -14.37 -15.37
N THR A 360 -13.25 -14.29 -16.46
CA THR A 360 -13.58 -14.97 -17.73
C THR A 360 -12.59 -16.08 -18.09
N ASN A 361 -11.54 -16.28 -17.29
CA ASN A 361 -10.46 -17.21 -17.60
C ASN A 361 -9.93 -17.88 -16.32
N ASN A 362 -9.84 -19.21 -16.36
CA ASN A 362 -9.43 -20.06 -15.24
C ASN A 362 -8.01 -20.62 -15.41
N LYS A 363 -7.27 -20.21 -16.45
CA LYS A 363 -5.92 -20.72 -16.72
C LYS A 363 -4.92 -20.15 -15.70
N LEU A 364 -4.21 -21.04 -15.02
CA LEU A 364 -3.24 -20.69 -13.97
C LEU A 364 -1.82 -20.44 -14.54
N ASP A 365 -1.71 -19.63 -15.61
CA ASP A 365 -0.47 -19.48 -16.39
C ASP A 365 0.43 -18.29 -15.99
N GLY A 366 -0.04 -17.40 -15.10
CA GLY A 366 0.74 -16.24 -14.67
C GLY A 366 1.04 -15.21 -15.76
N LYS A 367 0.43 -15.31 -16.96
CA LYS A 367 0.74 -14.43 -18.10
C LYS A 367 -0.12 -13.18 -18.10
N PHE A 368 0.47 -12.07 -18.54
CA PHE A 368 -0.28 -10.84 -18.82
C PHE A 368 -1.06 -10.98 -20.14
N ARG A 369 -2.33 -10.59 -20.12
CA ARG A 369 -3.29 -10.68 -21.22
C ARG A 369 -3.97 -9.33 -21.39
N ASN A 370 -4.01 -8.80 -22.61
CA ASN A 370 -4.71 -7.56 -22.90
C ASN A 370 -6.22 -7.82 -23.00
N ILE A 371 -7.02 -6.92 -22.42
CA ILE A 371 -8.48 -6.98 -22.52
C ILE A 371 -8.97 -5.87 -23.42
N THR A 372 -9.82 -6.22 -24.37
CA THR A 372 -10.65 -5.26 -25.09
C THR A 372 -12.10 -5.67 -24.92
N VAL A 373 -12.94 -4.74 -24.47
CA VAL A 373 -14.39 -4.97 -24.38
C VAL A 373 -15.11 -3.90 -25.16
N ARG A 374 -16.10 -4.31 -25.94
CA ARG A 374 -17.00 -3.43 -26.67
C ARG A 374 -18.42 -3.63 -26.19
N SER A 375 -19.15 -2.54 -25.98
CA SER A 375 -20.59 -2.63 -25.79
C SER A 375 -21.27 -2.84 -27.12
N LEU A 376 -22.17 -3.82 -27.18
CA LEU A 376 -23.06 -4.03 -28.31
C LEU A 376 -24.36 -3.21 -28.19
N ARG A 377 -24.60 -2.58 -27.04
CA ARG A 377 -25.83 -1.86 -26.72
C ARG A 377 -25.58 -0.35 -26.65
N ALA A 378 -26.42 0.41 -27.35
CA ALA A 378 -26.33 1.87 -27.36
C ALA A 378 -26.60 2.46 -25.96
N GLY A 379 -25.73 3.38 -25.52
CA GLY A 379 -25.85 4.07 -24.23
C GLY A 379 -25.23 3.35 -23.03
N VAL A 380 -24.57 2.21 -23.22
CA VAL A 380 -23.81 1.52 -22.17
C VAL A 380 -22.34 1.91 -22.26
N ASN A 381 -21.82 2.54 -21.20
CA ASN A 381 -20.41 2.86 -21.06
C ASN A 381 -19.71 1.71 -20.34
N ILE A 382 -18.82 1.01 -21.04
CA ILE A 382 -18.02 -0.07 -20.46
C ILE A 382 -16.62 0.49 -20.18
N ARG A 383 -16.16 0.36 -18.94
CA ARG A 383 -14.76 0.60 -18.59
C ARG A 383 -14.05 -0.73 -18.44
N THR A 384 -12.88 -0.82 -19.05
CA THR A 384 -12.04 -2.01 -19.03
C THR A 384 -10.67 -1.66 -18.48
N ARG A 385 -10.09 -2.62 -17.77
CA ARG A 385 -8.65 -2.63 -17.51
C ARG A 385 -7.91 -2.84 -18.84
N ARG A 386 -6.69 -2.29 -18.95
CA ARG A 386 -5.81 -2.53 -20.11
C ARG A 386 -5.52 -4.01 -20.32
N GLY A 387 -5.42 -4.76 -19.23
CA GLY A 387 -5.15 -6.19 -19.24
C GLY A 387 -5.10 -6.75 -17.82
N TYR A 388 -4.72 -8.01 -17.70
CA TYR A 388 -4.53 -8.67 -16.41
C TYR A 388 -3.51 -9.77 -16.48
N ARG A 389 -2.92 -10.08 -15.34
CA ARG A 389 -2.14 -11.29 -15.18
C ARG A 389 -3.07 -12.42 -14.75
N GLY A 390 -3.07 -13.54 -15.48
CA GLY A 390 -3.73 -14.76 -15.00
C GLY A 390 -3.13 -15.18 -13.66
N ALA A 391 -3.93 -15.79 -12.78
CA ALA A 391 -3.38 -16.39 -11.56
C ALA A 391 -2.30 -17.41 -11.96
N SER A 392 -1.28 -17.62 -11.14
CA SER A 392 -0.31 -18.69 -11.32
C SER A 392 -0.56 -19.81 -10.32
N VAL A 393 0.00 -20.98 -10.58
CA VAL A 393 -0.03 -22.11 -9.64
C VAL A 393 0.50 -21.69 -8.26
N ASP A 394 1.53 -20.83 -8.21
CA ASP A 394 2.09 -20.33 -6.95
C ASP A 394 1.17 -19.33 -6.22
N ASP A 395 0.35 -18.58 -6.97
CA ASP A 395 -0.65 -17.65 -6.40
C ASP A 395 -1.78 -18.45 -5.71
N VAL A 396 -2.25 -19.54 -6.32
CA VAL A 396 -3.25 -20.46 -5.75
C VAL A 396 -2.72 -21.21 -4.52
N LEU A 397 -1.42 -21.53 -4.51
CA LEU A 397 -0.76 -22.17 -3.38
C LEU A 397 -0.55 -21.20 -2.20
N SER A 398 -0.48 -19.89 -2.48
CA SER A 398 -0.31 -18.84 -1.46
C SER A 398 -1.65 -18.31 -0.92
N ALA A 399 -2.74 -18.44 -1.69
CA ALA A 399 -4.08 -18.06 -1.28
C ALA A 399 -4.68 -19.07 -0.27
N GLY A 400 -4.61 -18.73 1.02
CA GLY A 400 -5.45 -19.35 2.06
C GLY A 400 -6.95 -19.31 1.68
N PRO A 401 -7.82 -20.17 2.26
CA PRO A 401 -9.20 -20.32 1.84
C PRO A 401 -9.96 -19.00 1.88
N GLY A 402 -10.37 -18.52 0.70
CA GLY A 402 -11.19 -17.33 0.59
C GLY A 402 -11.58 -17.01 -0.84
N SER A 403 -11.89 -17.99 -1.69
CA SER A 403 -12.61 -17.75 -2.94
C SER A 403 -12.97 -19.09 -3.61
N ALA A 404 -14.23 -19.48 -3.42
CA ALA A 404 -15.08 -20.33 -4.26
C ALA A 404 -15.87 -21.30 -3.38
N VAL A 405 -17.20 -21.12 -3.39
CA VAL A 405 -18.26 -22.00 -2.85
C VAL A 405 -18.10 -22.46 -1.40
N ASP A 406 -18.60 -21.65 -0.46
CA ASP A 406 -19.73 -22.07 0.37
C ASP A 406 -20.25 -20.90 1.22
N SER A 407 -21.56 -20.75 1.19
CA SER A 407 -22.29 -19.89 2.12
C SER A 407 -22.30 -20.58 3.48
N ALA A 408 -22.07 -19.78 4.54
CA ALA A 408 -22.27 -20.08 5.95
C ALA A 408 -21.06 -20.61 6.77
N PHE A 409 -20.77 -19.82 7.82
CA PHE A 409 -19.99 -20.09 9.03
C PHE A 409 -18.45 -20.06 8.99
N GLY A 410 -17.89 -19.13 9.76
CA GLY A 410 -16.86 -19.46 10.75
C GLY A 410 -15.42 -19.05 10.44
N SER A 411 -15.03 -17.90 11.02
CA SER A 411 -13.68 -17.56 11.54
C SER A 411 -12.45 -18.00 10.74
N VAL A 412 -11.78 -17.00 10.16
CA VAL A 412 -10.42 -17.05 9.62
C VAL A 412 -9.44 -17.56 10.68
N ALA A 413 -8.86 -18.74 10.46
CA ALA A 413 -7.70 -19.22 11.19
C ALA A 413 -6.45 -18.93 10.34
N ALA A 414 -5.51 -18.18 10.91
CA ALA A 414 -4.26 -17.78 10.28
C ALA A 414 -3.42 -19.01 9.86
N VAL A 415 -2.96 -19.00 8.61
CA VAL A 415 -1.88 -19.88 8.15
C VAL A 415 -0.59 -19.43 8.86
N SER A 416 -0.21 -20.17 9.91
CA SER A 416 1.04 -19.94 10.64
C SER A 416 2.14 -20.85 10.06
N PRO A 417 3.35 -20.34 9.77
CA PRO A 417 4.49 -21.12 9.23
C PRO A 417 5.11 -22.13 10.23
N ARG A 418 4.40 -22.47 11.31
CA ARG A 418 4.68 -23.58 12.23
C ARG A 418 3.52 -24.58 12.21
N ALA A 419 3.09 -24.99 11.02
CA ALA A 419 1.84 -25.73 10.84
C ALA A 419 1.79 -27.03 11.65
N ASN A 420 0.77 -27.12 12.53
CA ASN A 420 0.41 -28.28 13.34
C ASN A 420 -0.12 -29.46 12.49
N PHE A 421 -0.33 -29.25 11.19
CA PHE A 421 -0.80 -30.21 10.20
C PHE A 421 0.05 -30.07 8.95
N ARG A 422 0.44 -31.20 8.33
CA ARG A 422 1.25 -31.22 7.11
C ARG A 422 0.77 -32.28 6.15
N ILE A 423 0.89 -32.03 4.85
CA ILE A 423 0.67 -33.03 3.81
C ILE A 423 1.97 -33.44 3.12
N ARG A 424 2.03 -34.70 2.72
CA ARG A 424 3.04 -35.27 1.84
C ARG A 424 2.34 -35.89 0.65
N THR A 425 2.88 -35.64 -0.53
CA THR A 425 2.38 -36.22 -1.78
C THR A 425 3.41 -37.20 -2.33
N ALA A 426 2.96 -38.36 -2.77
CA ALA A 426 3.79 -39.35 -3.46
C ALA A 426 3.08 -39.79 -4.73
N MET A 427 3.83 -40.04 -5.80
CA MET A 427 3.27 -40.48 -7.07
C MET A 427 3.84 -41.82 -7.48
N ALA A 428 3.01 -42.62 -8.15
CA ALA A 428 3.42 -43.86 -8.78
C ALA A 428 2.80 -43.96 -10.18
N ARG A 429 3.61 -44.35 -11.15
CA ARG A 429 3.19 -44.61 -12.52
C ARG A 429 3.47 -46.07 -12.85
N ALA A 430 2.47 -46.80 -13.33
CA ALA A 430 2.63 -48.20 -13.67
C ALA A 430 3.25 -48.33 -15.08
N GLY A 431 4.58 -48.51 -15.17
CA GLY A 431 5.27 -48.73 -16.44
C GLY A 431 4.89 -47.71 -17.54
N ASP A 432 4.48 -48.20 -18.71
CA ASP A 432 4.07 -47.39 -19.86
C ASP A 432 2.64 -46.80 -19.75
N ALA A 433 1.97 -46.92 -18.60
CA ALA A 433 0.64 -46.33 -18.42
C ALA A 433 0.70 -44.81 -18.66
N PRO A 434 -0.26 -44.22 -19.39
CA PRO A 434 -0.31 -42.77 -19.66
C PRO A 434 -0.56 -41.95 -18.39
N ASP A 435 -1.13 -42.57 -17.36
CA ASP A 435 -1.65 -41.87 -16.19
C ASP A 435 -0.92 -42.27 -14.91
N ALA A 436 -0.77 -41.32 -13.97
CA ALA A 436 -0.15 -41.56 -12.67
C ALA A 436 -1.19 -41.65 -11.54
N THR A 437 -0.87 -42.44 -10.52
CA THR A 437 -1.59 -42.44 -9.25
C THR A 437 -0.89 -41.50 -8.28
N LEU A 438 -1.65 -40.62 -7.63
CA LEU A 438 -1.20 -39.75 -6.56
C LEU A 438 -1.69 -40.27 -5.20
N TRP A 439 -0.80 -40.32 -4.22
CA TRP A 439 -1.10 -40.53 -2.82
C TRP A 439 -0.90 -39.23 -2.05
N VAL A 440 -1.94 -38.83 -1.32
CA VAL A 440 -1.92 -37.70 -0.40
C VAL A 440 -1.95 -38.25 1.01
N ILE A 441 -0.93 -37.94 1.79
CA ILE A 441 -0.79 -38.35 3.19
C ILE A 441 -0.84 -37.10 4.04
N GLY A 442 -1.83 -36.98 4.91
CA GLY A 442 -1.89 -35.88 5.88
C GLY A 442 -1.51 -36.36 7.27
N GLU A 443 -0.64 -35.60 7.93
CA GLU A 443 -0.08 -35.88 9.26
C GLU A 443 -0.41 -34.72 10.22
N LEU A 444 -1.00 -35.04 11.37
CA LEU A 444 -1.22 -34.07 12.44
C LEU A 444 -0.10 -34.21 13.49
N ASP A 445 0.51 -33.10 13.88
CA ASP A 445 1.59 -33.07 14.87
C ASP A 445 1.14 -33.72 16.19
N TYR A 446 2.08 -34.37 16.86
CA TYR A 446 1.80 -35.09 18.11
C TYR A 446 1.24 -34.18 19.22
N ARG A 447 1.65 -32.91 19.28
CA ARG A 447 1.15 -31.95 20.28
C ARG A 447 -0.29 -31.54 19.97
N ALA A 448 -0.59 -31.27 18.70
CA ALA A 448 -1.92 -30.89 18.25
C ALA A 448 -2.95 -32.01 18.48
N ARG A 449 -2.56 -33.27 18.27
CA ARG A 449 -3.42 -34.45 18.56
C ARG A 449 -3.87 -34.57 20.03
N ARG A 450 -3.14 -33.95 20.97
CA ARG A 450 -3.47 -33.97 22.40
C ARG A 450 -4.38 -32.82 22.81
N GLU A 451 -4.65 -31.88 21.92
CA GLU A 451 -5.60 -30.81 22.18
C GLU A 451 -7.02 -31.37 22.13
N VAL A 452 -7.87 -30.93 23.07
CA VAL A 452 -9.28 -31.34 23.20
C VAL A 452 -10.05 -31.17 21.88
N THR A 453 -9.62 -30.24 21.04
CA THR A 453 -10.15 -29.96 19.72
C THR A 453 -10.14 -31.17 18.77
N TRP A 454 -9.11 -32.03 18.86
CA TRP A 454 -8.87 -33.11 17.89
C TRP A 454 -9.21 -34.51 18.42
N THR A 455 -9.63 -34.61 19.68
CA THR A 455 -9.92 -35.90 20.35
C THR A 455 -11.17 -36.61 19.84
N ALA A 456 -12.05 -35.91 19.12
CA ALA A 456 -13.23 -36.48 18.47
C ALA A 456 -12.95 -36.98 17.03
N GLY A 457 -11.70 -36.89 16.57
CA GLY A 457 -11.34 -37.10 15.17
C GLY A 457 -11.56 -35.85 14.32
N ALA A 458 -11.41 -36.02 13.01
CA ALA A 458 -11.49 -34.94 12.03
C ALA A 458 -12.02 -35.44 10.69
N THR A 459 -12.49 -34.53 9.85
CA THR A 459 -12.79 -34.77 8.45
C THR A 459 -11.75 -34.03 7.59
N ALA A 460 -11.03 -34.74 6.74
CA ALA A 460 -10.09 -34.17 5.77
C ALA A 460 -10.80 -33.97 4.43
N ASP A 461 -11.02 -32.72 4.02
CA ASP A 461 -11.49 -32.37 2.68
C ASP A 461 -10.27 -32.17 1.76
N ILE A 462 -10.13 -33.02 0.76
CA ILE A 462 -9.03 -33.01 -0.20
C ILE A 462 -9.55 -32.55 -1.56
N THR A 463 -8.86 -31.57 -2.15
CA THR A 463 -9.14 -31.05 -3.49
C THR A 463 -7.86 -31.09 -4.32
N ILE A 464 -7.95 -31.58 -5.56
CA ILE A 464 -6.86 -31.59 -6.54
C ILE A 464 -7.32 -30.84 -7.79
N VAL A 465 -6.56 -29.81 -8.16
CA VAL A 465 -6.87 -28.93 -9.29
C VAL A 465 -5.73 -28.99 -10.31
N GLY A 466 -6.08 -29.15 -11.59
CA GLY A 466 -5.11 -29.09 -12.70
C GLY A 466 -4.70 -27.67 -13.07
N ALA A 467 -3.62 -27.52 -13.83
CA ALA A 467 -3.13 -26.22 -14.32
C ALA A 467 -4.13 -25.46 -15.22
N ASP A 468 -5.12 -26.16 -15.77
CA ASP A 468 -6.25 -25.61 -16.52
C ASP A 468 -7.36 -25.05 -15.62
N GLY A 469 -7.20 -25.15 -14.29
CA GLY A 469 -8.16 -24.72 -13.29
C GLY A 469 -9.31 -25.71 -13.07
N GLN A 470 -9.30 -26.87 -13.74
CA GLN A 470 -10.33 -27.90 -13.55
C GLN A 470 -10.07 -28.68 -12.27
N GLU A 471 -11.11 -28.85 -11.46
CA GLU A 471 -11.07 -29.77 -10.33
C GLU A 471 -11.09 -31.20 -10.86
N VAL A 472 -10.04 -31.95 -10.53
CA VAL A 472 -9.87 -33.34 -10.96
C VAL A 472 -10.39 -34.30 -9.89
N VAL A 473 -10.26 -33.92 -8.61
CA VAL A 473 -10.74 -34.69 -7.46
C VAL A 473 -11.18 -33.74 -6.35
N ALA A 474 -12.38 -33.95 -5.82
CA ALA A 474 -12.79 -33.47 -4.50
C ALA A 474 -13.34 -34.64 -3.68
N LYS A 475 -12.80 -34.83 -2.47
CA LYS A 475 -13.20 -35.92 -1.59
C LYS A 475 -13.00 -35.58 -0.13
N SER A 476 -13.94 -35.99 0.71
CA SER A 476 -13.78 -35.96 2.17
C SER A 476 -13.40 -37.35 2.69
N VAL A 477 -12.44 -37.40 3.62
CA VAL A 477 -11.96 -38.60 4.29
C VAL A 477 -12.12 -38.43 5.79
N ASP A 478 -12.79 -39.38 6.45
CA ASP A 478 -12.89 -39.39 7.90
C ASP A 478 -11.56 -39.82 8.54
N VAL A 479 -11.14 -39.08 9.56
CA VAL A 479 -9.88 -39.25 10.29
C VAL A 479 -10.25 -39.57 11.73
N GLY A 480 -10.10 -40.84 12.12
CA GLY A 480 -10.47 -41.29 13.46
C GLY A 480 -9.72 -40.55 14.57
N ALA A 481 -10.34 -40.49 15.76
CA ALA A 481 -9.86 -39.80 16.97
C ALA A 481 -8.41 -40.09 17.43
N ASN A 482 -7.81 -41.19 16.97
CA ASN A 482 -6.43 -41.60 17.30
C ASN A 482 -5.56 -41.84 16.04
N ALA A 483 -6.04 -41.48 14.86
CA ALA A 483 -5.30 -41.68 13.63
C ALA A 483 -4.05 -40.78 13.61
N MET A 484 -2.89 -41.38 13.32
CA MET A 484 -1.62 -40.65 13.22
C MET A 484 -1.48 -39.90 11.90
N SER A 485 -2.09 -40.47 10.86
CA SER A 485 -2.19 -39.91 9.53
C SER A 485 -3.46 -40.43 8.86
N PHE A 486 -3.87 -39.78 7.78
CA PHE A 486 -4.77 -40.37 6.81
C PHE A 486 -4.04 -40.48 5.47
N THR A 487 -4.50 -41.39 4.62
CA THR A 487 -3.96 -41.53 3.27
C THR A 487 -5.11 -41.62 2.29
N MET A 488 -5.02 -40.85 1.23
CA MET A 488 -5.96 -40.86 0.12
C MET A 488 -5.22 -41.17 -1.16
N ARG A 489 -5.77 -42.08 -1.96
CA ARG A 489 -5.36 -42.31 -3.35
C ARG A 489 -6.26 -41.51 -4.29
N ALA A 490 -5.65 -40.80 -5.23
CA ALA A 490 -6.32 -40.06 -6.28
C ALA A 490 -5.69 -40.33 -7.67
N PRO A 491 -6.51 -40.41 -8.73
CA PRO A 491 -7.96 -40.63 -8.72
C PRO A 491 -8.32 -42.06 -8.24
N GLU A 492 -9.59 -42.30 -7.89
CA GLU A 492 -10.07 -43.62 -7.43
C GLU A 492 -10.12 -44.65 -8.57
N THR A 493 -10.38 -44.18 -9.79
CA THR A 493 -10.35 -44.95 -11.03
C THR A 493 -9.62 -44.13 -12.10
N GLY A 494 -8.84 -44.79 -12.96
CA GLY A 494 -7.94 -44.11 -13.91
C GLY A 494 -6.65 -43.60 -13.26
N GLY A 495 -6.05 -42.55 -13.83
CA GLY A 495 -4.93 -41.82 -13.25
C GLY A 495 -4.92 -40.34 -13.67
N LEU A 496 -3.98 -39.58 -13.13
CA LEU A 496 -3.72 -38.20 -13.53
C LEU A 496 -2.92 -38.18 -14.83
N ALA A 497 -3.37 -37.37 -15.79
CA ALA A 497 -2.60 -37.10 -17.00
C ALA A 497 -1.28 -36.36 -16.68
N PRO A 498 -0.28 -36.39 -17.56
CA PRO A 498 0.93 -35.57 -17.40
C PRO A 498 0.58 -34.09 -17.31
N GLY A 499 1.11 -33.41 -16.28
CA GLY A 499 0.76 -32.01 -16.03
C GLY A 499 1.07 -31.53 -14.62
N GLU A 500 0.87 -30.23 -14.39
CA GLU A 500 1.00 -29.63 -13.06
C GLU A 500 -0.33 -29.60 -12.33
N TYR A 501 -0.28 -29.92 -11.04
CA TYR A 501 -1.44 -30.02 -10.15
C TYR A 501 -1.17 -29.33 -8.82
N ALA A 502 -2.20 -28.69 -8.27
CA ALA A 502 -2.23 -28.19 -6.90
C ALA A 502 -3.08 -29.13 -6.04
N VAL A 503 -2.51 -29.60 -4.93
CA VAL A 503 -3.18 -30.45 -3.93
C VAL A 503 -3.45 -29.60 -2.70
N ARG A 504 -4.70 -29.59 -2.26
CA ARG A 504 -5.14 -28.88 -1.06
C ARG A 504 -5.81 -29.86 -0.11
N VAL A 505 -5.43 -29.79 1.16
CA VAL A 505 -6.17 -30.50 2.21
C VAL A 505 -6.60 -29.53 3.30
N ARG A 506 -7.89 -29.54 3.62
CA ARG A 506 -8.47 -28.89 4.81
C ARG A 506 -8.88 -29.96 5.81
N LEU A 507 -8.28 -29.95 6.98
CA LEU A 507 -8.62 -30.84 8.09
C LEU A 507 -9.55 -30.09 9.06
N ARG A 508 -10.79 -30.57 9.18
CA ARG A 508 -11.82 -30.03 10.09
C ARG A 508 -11.94 -30.93 11.32
N PRO A 509 -11.77 -30.42 12.55
CA PRO A 509 -12.04 -31.23 13.74
C PRO A 509 -13.54 -31.57 13.82
N ASN A 510 -13.87 -32.77 14.29
CA ASN A 510 -15.26 -33.19 14.47
C ASN A 510 -15.88 -32.60 15.76
N ASN A 511 -15.09 -31.88 16.56
CA ASN A 511 -15.54 -31.13 17.74
C ASN A 511 -16.03 -29.73 17.32
N GLN A 512 -17.17 -29.27 17.85
CA GLN A 512 -17.86 -28.07 17.35
C GLN A 512 -17.11 -26.74 17.60
N ASP A 513 -16.17 -26.71 18.53
CA ASP A 513 -15.41 -25.50 18.90
C ASP A 513 -14.03 -25.40 18.19
N GLY A 514 -13.71 -26.34 17.31
CA GLY A 514 -12.40 -26.46 16.71
C GLY A 514 -12.20 -25.70 15.41
N LEU A 515 -11.13 -24.92 15.31
CA LEU A 515 -10.74 -24.27 14.07
C LEU A 515 -10.11 -25.28 13.08
N PRO A 516 -10.48 -25.23 11.78
CA PRO A 516 -9.87 -26.08 10.78
C PRO A 516 -8.44 -25.65 10.48
N VAL A 517 -7.61 -26.62 10.11
CA VAL A 517 -6.24 -26.39 9.62
C VAL A 517 -6.14 -26.84 8.17
N ALA A 518 -5.23 -26.27 7.41
CA ALA A 518 -5.05 -26.63 6.01
C ALA A 518 -3.57 -26.64 5.64
N ASP A 519 -3.23 -27.46 4.64
CA ASP A 519 -1.92 -27.48 4.00
C ASP A 519 -2.06 -27.73 2.51
N THR A 520 -1.07 -27.29 1.73
CA THR A 520 -1.09 -27.36 0.26
C THR A 520 0.24 -27.85 -0.28
N ALA A 521 0.21 -28.54 -1.42
CA ALA A 521 1.39 -29.09 -2.07
C ALA A 521 1.26 -28.99 -3.59
N ARG A 522 2.38 -28.69 -4.26
CA ARG A 522 2.52 -28.74 -5.71
C ARG A 522 2.96 -30.13 -6.15
N VAL A 523 2.36 -30.64 -7.21
CA VAL A 523 2.67 -31.95 -7.78
C VAL A 523 2.81 -31.83 -9.29
N VAL A 524 3.84 -32.46 -9.86
CA VAL A 524 4.06 -32.53 -11.31
C VAL A 524 4.06 -33.99 -11.73
N VAL A 525 3.08 -34.37 -12.54
CA VAL A 525 2.84 -35.74 -13.02
C VAL A 525 3.57 -36.01 -14.32
#